data_AF-A0A371D5B8-F1
#
_entry.id   AF-A0A371D5B8-F1
#
_cell.length_a   1.000
_cell.length_b   1.000
_cell.length_c   1.000
_cell.angle_alpha   90.00
_cell.angle_beta   90.00
_cell.angle_gamma   90.00
#
_symmetry.space_group_name_H-M   'P 1'
#
loop_
_entity.id
_entity.type
_entity.pdbx_description
1 polymer ?
#
loop_
_entity_poly.entity_id
_entity_poly.type
_entity_poly.pdbx_seq_one_letter_code
_entity_poly.pdbx_strand_id
1 'polypeptide(L)'
;MPSFSTILRAPYRILSSATVTTSAYSPQAHLPGLALGRHHASWFLVYAKRPVLSSERVVMCLNFVIPGNPHSVGAISPSGNSVFTIGGYEGAACRVMDALRGLRDEQDRSPVAPTRYPAHDRYGLLADVEVLIPEDELIHACAYCGKWETQCGPGFLRCSGCKSRHYCSEECQKDDWKSQYHQGECQLLQDGNAYEVEARRKLHNNGWYFDYGPEGHQILRKDTGPHTYERAMYTSSVGYLAYGRRYPPHDVVPPRRPRPHPLPRDDGYPRGFLPTGYAWMDEAIKHMHVLKRGSSSRVLRELPKMYPVSQAVRAIDIPPFPPLPQTDGFVPTGDPFLDEQLLGEHLCKHGMAAQRGELETVVNARRESVEARKRLAVQREVRTAKAIEAAEKPKRYTRGTCV
;
A
#
# COMPACT_ATOMS: atom_id res chain seq x y z
N MET A 1 -9.13 12.15 -41.18
CA MET A 1 -9.28 12.18 -39.71
C MET A 1 -8.18 11.32 -39.12
N PRO A 2 -7.30 11.84 -38.24
CA PRO A 2 -6.30 11.00 -37.60
C PRO A 2 -7.00 9.94 -36.74
N SER A 3 -6.62 8.69 -36.93
CA SER A 3 -7.10 7.55 -36.14
C SER A 3 -6.77 7.79 -34.67
N PHE A 4 -7.78 8.07 -33.85
CA PHE A 4 -7.67 8.35 -32.42
C PHE A 4 -7.31 7.13 -31.56
N SER A 5 -6.79 6.06 -32.16
CA SER A 5 -6.24 4.93 -31.41
C SER A 5 -4.77 5.16 -31.06
N THR A 6 -4.44 6.34 -30.53
CA THR A 6 -3.25 6.47 -29.70
C THR A 6 -3.55 5.63 -28.47
N ILE A 7 -3.13 4.37 -28.48
CA ILE A 7 -3.22 3.48 -27.33
C ILE A 7 -2.53 4.24 -26.21
N LEU A 8 -3.32 4.75 -25.25
CA LEU A 8 -2.81 5.40 -24.06
C LEU A 8 -2.00 4.34 -23.32
N ARG A 9 -0.70 4.34 -23.58
CA ARG A 9 0.25 3.50 -22.86
C ARG A 9 0.11 3.86 -21.38
N ALA A 10 0.12 2.83 -20.53
CA ALA A 10 0.12 3.05 -19.09
C ALA A 10 1.27 4.00 -18.72
N PRO A 11 1.09 4.90 -17.75
CA PRO A 11 2.14 5.83 -17.33
C PRO A 11 3.30 5.13 -16.61
N TYR A 12 3.23 3.81 -16.43
CA TYR A 12 4.23 2.99 -15.75
C TYR A 12 4.27 1.58 -16.35
N ARG A 13 5.38 0.88 -16.08
CA ARG A 13 5.60 -0.50 -16.52
C ARG A 13 4.67 -1.46 -15.78
N ILE A 14 3.91 -2.25 -16.53
CA ILE A 14 3.08 -3.33 -15.99
C ILE A 14 3.92 -4.61 -15.95
N LEU A 15 3.91 -5.27 -14.79
CA LEU A 15 4.65 -6.48 -14.49
C LEU A 15 3.67 -7.64 -14.22
N SER A 16 4.15 -8.85 -14.44
CA SER A 16 3.49 -10.09 -14.04
C SER A 16 4.33 -10.83 -12.99
N SER A 17 3.73 -11.77 -12.27
CA SER A 17 4.44 -12.63 -11.33
C SER A 17 3.74 -13.97 -11.19
N ALA A 18 4.52 -15.05 -11.22
CA ALA A 18 4.02 -16.39 -10.91
C ALA A 18 3.97 -16.67 -9.39
N THR A 19 4.79 -15.96 -8.61
CA THR A 19 4.96 -16.21 -7.16
C THR A 19 4.04 -15.33 -6.30
N VAL A 20 3.66 -14.16 -6.81
CA VAL A 20 2.72 -13.26 -6.13
C VAL A 20 1.31 -13.71 -6.46
N THR A 21 0.80 -14.66 -5.67
CA THR A 21 -0.60 -15.07 -5.75
C THR A 21 -1.47 -13.87 -5.38
N THR A 22 -2.26 -13.37 -6.33
CA THR A 22 -3.35 -12.47 -5.95
C THR A 22 -4.32 -13.28 -5.10
N SER A 23 -4.61 -12.77 -3.91
CA SER A 23 -5.75 -13.13 -3.04
C SER A 23 -6.59 -14.31 -3.55
N ALA A 24 -6.65 -15.39 -2.78
CA ALA A 24 -7.25 -16.70 -3.09
C ALA A 24 -8.70 -16.72 -3.64
N TYR A 25 -9.36 -15.56 -3.71
CA TYR A 25 -10.78 -15.42 -4.04
C TYR A 25 -11.11 -15.32 -5.54
N SER A 26 -10.15 -15.33 -6.47
CA SER A 26 -10.49 -15.40 -7.90
C SER A 26 -9.39 -15.98 -8.79
N PRO A 27 -9.26 -17.33 -8.86
CA PRO A 27 -8.28 -18.00 -9.73
C PRO A 27 -8.54 -17.81 -11.23
N GLN A 28 -9.70 -17.25 -11.63
CA GLN A 28 -10.08 -17.04 -13.04
C GLN A 28 -10.01 -15.56 -13.48
N ALA A 29 -9.84 -14.61 -12.54
CA ALA A 29 -9.69 -13.22 -12.91
C ALA A 29 -8.25 -12.95 -13.37
N HIS A 30 -8.10 -12.32 -14.54
CA HIS A 30 -6.82 -11.79 -14.98
C HIS A 30 -6.17 -10.98 -13.84
N LEU A 31 -4.93 -11.35 -13.48
CA LEU A 31 -4.16 -10.66 -12.45
C LEU A 31 -4.15 -9.15 -12.79
N PRO A 32 -4.36 -8.25 -11.81
CA PRO A 32 -4.52 -6.81 -12.05
C PRO A 32 -3.24 -6.10 -12.54
N GLY A 33 -2.21 -6.86 -12.94
CA GLY A 33 -0.86 -6.38 -13.17
C GLY A 33 -0.20 -5.92 -11.87
N LEU A 34 1.12 -5.99 -11.83
CA LEU A 34 1.94 -5.45 -10.78
C LEU A 34 2.74 -4.26 -11.33
N ALA A 35 3.28 -3.45 -10.44
CA ALA A 35 4.23 -2.39 -10.76
C ALA A 35 5.16 -2.16 -9.58
N LEU A 36 6.41 -1.75 -9.86
CA LEU A 36 7.31 -1.25 -8.84
C LEU A 36 6.99 0.22 -8.61
N GLY A 37 6.71 0.54 -7.35
CA GLY A 37 6.26 1.86 -6.96
C GLY A 37 7.14 2.52 -5.91
N ARG A 38 7.12 3.85 -5.91
CA ARG A 38 7.90 4.68 -4.98
C ARG A 38 7.00 5.65 -4.21
N HIS A 39 7.21 5.70 -2.89
CA HIS A 39 6.61 6.69 -2.01
C HIS A 39 7.66 7.16 -1.01
N HIS A 40 8.18 8.38 -1.22
CA HIS A 40 9.32 8.91 -0.45
C HIS A 40 10.55 8.00 -0.55
N ALA A 41 11.16 7.61 0.58
CA ALA A 41 12.29 6.69 0.65
C ALA A 41 11.90 5.21 0.51
N SER A 42 10.61 4.92 0.39
CA SER A 42 10.09 3.55 0.42
C SER A 42 9.77 3.04 -0.98
N TRP A 43 10.15 1.79 -1.21
CA TRP A 43 9.86 0.99 -2.40
C TRP A 43 8.72 0.04 -2.10
N PHE A 44 7.80 -0.10 -3.06
CA PHE A 44 6.62 -0.94 -2.91
C PHE A 44 6.40 -1.78 -4.14
N LEU A 45 5.91 -2.99 -3.93
CA LEU A 45 5.18 -3.71 -4.96
C LEU A 45 3.72 -3.31 -4.86
N VAL A 46 3.14 -2.86 -5.97
CA VAL A 46 1.76 -2.39 -6.00
C VAL A 46 1.01 -3.02 -7.17
N TYR A 47 -0.31 -3.13 -7.03
CA TYR A 47 -1.17 -3.51 -8.13
C TYR A 47 -1.32 -2.35 -9.12
N ALA A 48 -1.05 -2.65 -10.39
CA ALA A 48 -1.17 -1.71 -11.51
C ALA A 48 -2.63 -1.25 -11.68
N LYS A 49 -3.58 -2.18 -11.57
CA LYS A 49 -5.01 -1.90 -11.42
C LYS A 49 -5.45 -2.20 -10.00
N ARG A 50 -6.44 -1.46 -9.49
CA ARG A 50 -7.02 -1.78 -8.17
C ARG A 50 -7.78 -3.11 -8.25
N PRO A 51 -7.46 -4.13 -7.42
CA PRO A 51 -8.31 -5.29 -7.27
C PRO A 51 -9.66 -4.85 -6.69
N VAL A 52 -10.74 -5.20 -7.39
CA VAL A 52 -12.09 -4.66 -7.14
C VAL A 52 -12.52 -4.86 -5.70
N LEU A 53 -12.37 -6.09 -5.20
CA LEU A 53 -12.87 -6.49 -3.90
C LEU A 53 -11.96 -6.02 -2.76
N SER A 54 -10.66 -6.31 -2.81
CA SER A 54 -9.76 -5.90 -1.70
C SER A 54 -9.58 -4.39 -1.64
N SER A 55 -9.65 -3.70 -2.78
CA SER A 55 -9.33 -2.28 -2.94
C SER A 55 -7.91 -1.90 -2.48
N GLU A 56 -7.06 -2.88 -2.21
CA GLU A 56 -5.67 -2.68 -1.82
C GLU A 56 -4.85 -2.36 -3.06
N ARG A 57 -4.03 -1.32 -2.98
CA ARG A 57 -3.06 -1.00 -4.04
C ARG A 57 -1.68 -1.53 -3.71
N VAL A 58 -1.26 -1.42 -2.46
CA VAL A 58 0.04 -1.88 -2.01
C VAL A 58 -0.03 -3.36 -1.68
N VAL A 59 0.86 -4.13 -2.29
CA VAL A 59 1.06 -5.56 -1.99
C VAL A 59 2.02 -5.69 -0.82
N MET A 60 3.20 -5.06 -0.92
CA MET A 60 4.20 -5.06 0.14
C MET A 60 5.19 -3.89 0.03
N CYS A 61 5.75 -3.47 1.17
CA CYS A 61 6.97 -2.68 1.21
C CYS A 61 8.18 -3.58 0.88
N LEU A 62 9.11 -3.08 0.09
CA LEU A 62 10.21 -3.87 -0.47
C LEU A 62 11.54 -3.59 0.23
N ASN A 63 11.79 -2.35 0.64
CA ASN A 63 13.09 -1.98 1.18
C ASN A 63 13.10 -1.96 2.71
N PHE A 64 14.31 -2.06 3.26
CA PHE A 64 14.67 -1.85 4.65
C PHE A 64 15.62 -0.66 4.71
N VAL A 65 15.31 0.34 5.54
CA VAL A 65 16.18 1.50 5.78
C VAL A 65 17.04 1.24 7.01
N ILE A 66 18.34 1.08 6.79
CA ILE A 66 19.31 0.81 7.86
C ILE A 66 19.53 2.10 8.66
N PRO A 67 19.24 2.12 9.98
CA PRO A 67 19.48 3.30 10.80
C PRO A 67 20.94 3.74 10.76
N GLY A 68 21.17 5.02 10.47
CA GLY A 68 22.51 5.60 10.42
C GLY A 68 23.25 5.42 9.09
N ASN A 69 22.70 4.68 8.12
CA ASN A 69 23.39 4.41 6.86
C ASN A 69 22.78 5.23 5.69
N PRO A 70 23.48 6.24 5.16
CA PRO A 70 22.98 7.06 4.05
C PRO A 70 22.81 6.29 2.74
N HIS A 71 23.51 5.17 2.55
CA HIS A 71 23.35 4.34 1.36
C HIS A 71 22.05 3.53 1.34
N SER A 72 21.29 3.50 2.44
CA SER A 72 20.01 2.79 2.48
C SER A 72 18.87 3.57 1.81
N VAL A 73 19.08 4.86 1.49
CA VAL A 73 18.06 5.73 0.86
C VAL A 73 18.68 6.54 -0.29
N GLY A 74 18.13 6.38 -1.49
CA GLY A 74 18.57 7.15 -2.66
C GLY A 74 19.89 6.69 -3.26
N ALA A 75 20.35 5.47 -2.94
CA ALA A 75 21.52 4.89 -3.57
C ALA A 75 21.32 4.69 -5.08
N ILE A 76 22.42 4.84 -5.82
CA ILE A 76 22.49 4.69 -7.27
C ILE A 76 23.61 3.69 -7.60
N SER A 77 23.34 2.74 -8.49
CA SER A 77 24.30 1.75 -8.97
C SER A 77 25.37 2.40 -9.87
N PRO A 78 26.47 1.72 -10.17
CA PRO A 78 27.44 2.19 -11.18
C PRO A 78 26.81 2.43 -12.56
N SER A 79 25.70 1.75 -12.87
CA SER A 79 24.94 1.92 -14.12
C SER A 79 23.99 3.12 -14.10
N GLY A 80 23.91 3.87 -12.99
CA GLY A 80 23.01 5.01 -12.84
C GLY A 80 21.59 4.64 -12.41
N ASN A 81 21.33 3.39 -12.04
CA ASN A 81 20.00 2.91 -11.65
C ASN A 81 19.77 3.06 -10.14
N SER A 82 18.51 3.25 -9.74
CA SER A 82 18.15 3.27 -8.32
C SER A 82 18.43 1.93 -7.63
N VAL A 83 18.94 1.98 -6.41
CA VAL A 83 19.21 0.82 -5.56
C VAL A 83 18.45 0.93 -4.24
N PHE A 84 17.92 -0.19 -3.76
CA PHE A 84 17.38 -0.30 -2.41
C PHE A 84 17.83 -1.59 -1.74
N THR A 85 17.91 -1.58 -0.42
CA THR A 85 18.34 -2.74 0.37
C THR A 85 17.14 -3.53 0.89
N ILE A 86 17.24 -4.85 0.88
CA ILE A 86 16.29 -5.77 1.51
C ILE A 86 16.94 -6.35 2.76
N GLY A 87 16.24 -6.29 3.88
CA GLY A 87 16.68 -6.81 5.17
C GLY A 87 15.55 -6.82 6.19
N GLY A 88 15.90 -6.78 7.47
CA GLY A 88 14.93 -6.86 8.57
C GLY A 88 14.68 -8.30 9.02
N TYR A 89 13.46 -8.56 9.48
CA TYR A 89 13.01 -9.89 9.84
C TYR A 89 13.10 -10.87 8.66
N GLU A 90 13.83 -11.97 8.84
CA GLU A 90 14.16 -12.96 7.79
C GLU A 90 12.92 -13.43 7.02
N GLY A 91 11.83 -13.74 7.73
CA GLY A 91 10.60 -14.21 7.09
C GLY A 91 9.95 -13.18 6.16
N ALA A 92 10.08 -11.89 6.46
CA ALA A 92 9.57 -10.81 5.61
C ALA A 92 10.52 -10.56 4.43
N ALA A 93 11.83 -10.48 4.70
CA ALA A 93 12.86 -10.24 3.69
C ALA A 93 12.89 -11.34 2.62
N CYS A 94 12.76 -12.62 3.01
CA CYS A 94 12.68 -13.75 2.08
C CYS A 94 11.45 -13.66 1.18
N ARG A 95 10.27 -13.31 1.72
CA ARG A 95 9.05 -13.12 0.93
C ARG A 95 9.18 -12.01 -0.11
N VAL A 96 9.86 -10.91 0.25
CA VAL A 96 10.16 -9.82 -0.69
C VAL A 96 11.06 -10.32 -1.82
N MET A 97 12.13 -11.03 -1.49
CA MET A 97 13.05 -11.60 -2.49
C MET A 97 12.35 -12.57 -3.45
N ASP A 98 11.48 -13.44 -2.94
CA ASP A 98 10.73 -14.39 -3.77
C ASP A 98 9.71 -13.71 -4.68
N ALA A 99 9.06 -12.64 -4.19
CA ALA A 99 8.18 -11.82 -5.01
C ALA A 99 8.97 -11.15 -6.15
N LEU A 100 10.09 -10.51 -5.84
CA LEU A 100 10.95 -9.79 -6.81
C LEU A 100 11.54 -10.73 -7.87
N ARG A 101 12.04 -11.91 -7.47
CA ARG A 101 12.56 -12.93 -8.41
C ARG A 101 11.49 -13.46 -9.36
N GLY A 102 10.22 -13.43 -8.95
CA GLY A 102 9.09 -13.84 -9.78
C GLY A 102 8.60 -12.77 -10.75
N LEU A 103 9.04 -11.51 -10.63
CA LEU A 103 8.54 -10.42 -11.48
C LEU A 103 9.07 -10.51 -12.92
N ARG A 104 8.19 -10.30 -13.89
CA ARG A 104 8.52 -10.25 -15.33
C ARG A 104 7.81 -9.09 -16.01
N ASP A 105 8.50 -8.40 -16.92
CA ASP A 105 7.87 -7.45 -17.83
C ASP A 105 7.19 -8.16 -19.02
N GLU A 106 6.65 -7.37 -19.96
CA GLU A 106 5.98 -7.90 -21.16
C GLU A 106 6.94 -8.60 -22.15
N GLN A 107 8.25 -8.41 -22.00
CA GLN A 107 9.31 -9.08 -22.74
C GLN A 107 9.97 -10.22 -21.94
N ASP A 108 9.35 -10.67 -20.85
CA ASP A 108 9.86 -11.70 -19.93
C ASP A 108 11.22 -11.37 -19.28
N ARG A 109 11.54 -10.07 -19.13
CA ARG A 109 12.75 -9.62 -18.44
C ARG A 109 12.48 -9.36 -16.97
N SER A 110 13.49 -9.59 -16.14
CA SER A 110 13.45 -9.20 -14.73
C SER A 110 13.51 -7.68 -14.62
N PRO A 111 12.61 -7.04 -13.83
CA PRO A 111 12.65 -5.59 -13.60
C PRO A 111 13.73 -5.17 -12.59
N VAL A 112 14.42 -6.13 -11.97
CA VAL A 112 15.41 -5.89 -10.92
C VAL A 112 16.61 -6.82 -11.05
N ALA A 113 17.75 -6.38 -10.52
CA ALA A 113 18.98 -7.17 -10.40
C ALA A 113 19.47 -7.18 -8.94
N PRO A 114 19.30 -8.28 -8.18
CA PRO A 114 19.75 -8.36 -6.80
C PRO A 114 21.25 -8.72 -6.69
N THR A 115 21.98 -8.00 -5.86
CA THR A 115 23.34 -8.29 -5.41
C THR A 115 23.29 -8.78 -3.97
N ARG A 116 23.76 -10.01 -3.72
CA ARG A 116 23.63 -10.66 -2.40
C ARG A 116 24.62 -10.10 -1.39
N TYR A 117 24.16 -9.92 -0.16
CA TYR A 117 25.04 -9.70 0.97
C TYR A 117 25.74 -11.00 1.42
N PRO A 118 26.87 -10.89 2.13
CA PRO A 118 27.43 -12.02 2.87
C PRO A 118 26.42 -12.61 3.86
N ALA A 119 26.56 -13.90 4.18
CA ALA A 119 25.78 -14.50 5.25
C ALA A 119 26.06 -13.81 6.59
N HIS A 120 25.02 -13.62 7.41
CA HIS A 120 25.07 -13.11 8.80
C HIS A 120 25.28 -11.60 9.00
N ASP A 121 24.64 -10.76 8.19
CA ASP A 121 24.56 -9.32 8.51
C ASP A 121 23.70 -9.06 9.77
N ARG A 122 24.13 -8.11 10.61
CA ARG A 122 23.45 -7.72 11.86
C ARG A 122 21.99 -7.28 11.65
N TYR A 123 21.68 -6.68 10.53
CA TYR A 123 20.32 -6.21 10.19
C TYR A 123 19.55 -7.23 9.34
N GLY A 124 20.05 -8.47 9.20
CA GLY A 124 19.43 -9.48 8.36
C GLY A 124 19.40 -9.10 6.89
N LEU A 125 20.38 -8.31 6.42
CA LEU A 125 20.44 -7.88 5.02
C LEU A 125 20.59 -9.07 4.08
N LEU A 126 19.74 -9.12 3.06
CA LEU A 126 19.72 -10.20 2.06
C LEU A 126 20.32 -9.75 0.73
N ALA A 127 19.93 -8.58 0.24
CA ALA A 127 20.38 -8.08 -1.05
C ALA A 127 20.28 -6.56 -1.16
N ASP A 128 21.19 -5.96 -1.92
CA ASP A 128 20.94 -4.69 -2.59
C ASP A 128 20.28 -5.00 -3.93
N VAL A 129 19.24 -4.26 -4.27
CA VAL A 129 18.44 -4.49 -5.47
C VAL A 129 18.52 -3.29 -6.37
N GLU A 130 19.16 -3.47 -7.51
CA GLU A 130 19.17 -2.51 -8.59
C GLU A 130 17.84 -2.59 -9.35
N VAL A 131 17.21 -1.44 -9.58
CA VAL A 131 15.94 -1.30 -10.30
C VAL A 131 16.23 -1.01 -11.77
N LEU A 132 15.89 -1.95 -12.65
CA LEU A 132 16.14 -1.86 -14.09
C LEU A 132 15.02 -1.14 -14.86
N ILE A 133 13.94 -0.79 -14.17
CA ILE A 133 12.85 0.01 -14.73
C ILE A 133 13.25 1.50 -14.65
N PRO A 134 13.16 2.26 -15.77
CA PRO A 134 13.38 3.70 -15.75
C PRO A 134 12.46 4.43 -14.75
N GLU A 135 12.95 5.52 -14.14
CA GLU A 135 12.19 6.26 -13.12
C GLU A 135 10.83 6.77 -13.65
N ASP A 136 10.75 7.18 -14.92
CA ASP A 136 9.50 7.64 -15.55
C ASP A 136 8.53 6.51 -15.90
N GLU A 137 8.92 5.25 -15.69
CA GLU A 137 8.06 4.08 -15.80
C GLU A 137 7.72 3.45 -14.44
N LEU A 138 8.15 4.06 -13.33
CA LEU A 138 7.72 3.68 -11.99
C LEU A 138 6.33 4.25 -11.69
N ILE A 139 5.57 3.54 -10.86
CA ILE A 139 4.31 4.08 -10.36
C ILE A 139 4.56 4.89 -9.08
N HIS A 140 3.98 6.09 -9.00
CA HIS A 140 4.22 6.97 -7.85
C HIS A 140 3.00 7.13 -6.95
N ALA A 141 3.28 7.32 -5.66
CA ALA A 141 2.28 7.75 -4.70
C ALA A 141 2.37 9.26 -4.46
N CYS A 142 1.21 9.88 -4.25
CA CYS A 142 1.08 11.28 -3.92
C CYS A 142 1.68 11.52 -2.53
N ALA A 143 2.72 12.35 -2.45
CA ALA A 143 3.47 12.65 -1.23
C ALA A 143 2.62 13.26 -0.11
N TYR A 144 1.45 13.83 -0.44
CA TYR A 144 0.51 14.33 0.56
C TYR A 144 -0.54 13.28 0.97
N CYS A 145 -1.32 12.79 0.00
CA CYS A 145 -2.52 12.00 0.32
C CYS A 145 -2.35 10.48 0.20
N GLY A 146 -1.19 10.00 -0.24
CA GLY A 146 -0.87 8.57 -0.36
C GLY A 146 -1.74 7.80 -1.36
N LYS A 147 -2.36 8.49 -2.32
CA LYS A 147 -2.97 7.84 -3.50
C LYS A 147 -1.85 7.37 -4.42
N TRP A 148 -2.01 6.21 -5.02
CA TRP A 148 -1.15 5.74 -6.11
C TRP A 148 -1.71 6.19 -7.46
N GLU A 149 -0.85 6.43 -8.44
CA GLU A 149 -1.24 6.59 -9.84
C GLU A 149 -2.11 5.43 -10.32
N THR A 150 -2.79 5.60 -11.45
CA THR A 150 -3.66 4.56 -12.03
C THR A 150 -3.48 4.50 -13.52
N GLN A 151 -3.66 3.32 -14.11
CA GLN A 151 -3.36 3.06 -15.51
C GLN A 151 -4.16 3.94 -16.47
N CYS A 152 -5.41 4.27 -16.11
CA CYS A 152 -6.29 5.12 -16.91
C CYS A 152 -6.27 6.58 -16.45
N GLY A 153 -5.32 6.95 -15.59
CA GLY A 153 -5.18 8.29 -15.03
C GLY A 153 -4.04 9.07 -15.68
N PRO A 154 -4.06 10.40 -15.56
CA PRO A 154 -2.87 11.18 -15.85
C PRO A 154 -1.75 10.80 -14.88
N GLY A 155 -0.50 10.90 -15.34
CA GLY A 155 0.66 10.88 -14.46
C GLY A 155 0.56 11.99 -13.41
N PHE A 156 1.15 11.76 -12.25
CA PHE A 156 1.16 12.74 -11.17
C PHE A 156 2.08 13.91 -11.49
N LEU A 157 1.72 15.07 -10.95
CA LEU A 157 2.56 16.27 -11.03
C LEU A 157 3.84 16.01 -10.26
N ARG A 158 4.97 16.43 -10.82
CA ARG A 158 6.27 16.34 -10.17
C ARG A 158 6.68 17.71 -9.66
N CYS A 159 7.29 17.79 -8.48
CA CYS A 159 7.89 19.04 -8.03
C CYS A 159 8.93 19.52 -9.05
N SER A 160 8.83 20.78 -9.48
CA SER A 160 9.73 21.37 -10.48
C SER A 160 11.16 21.56 -9.96
N GLY A 161 11.32 21.75 -8.64
CA GLY A 161 12.61 21.89 -7.97
C GLY A 161 13.33 20.54 -7.84
N CYS A 162 12.96 19.76 -6.82
CA CYS A 162 13.69 18.52 -6.51
C CYS A 162 13.39 17.33 -7.42
N LYS A 163 12.27 17.37 -8.16
CA LYS A 163 11.85 16.27 -9.04
C LYS A 163 11.55 14.93 -8.33
N SER A 164 11.69 14.83 -7.02
CA SER A 164 11.49 13.56 -6.27
C SER A 164 10.09 13.40 -5.66
N ARG A 165 9.34 14.50 -5.47
CA ARG A 165 7.97 14.45 -4.92
C ARG A 165 6.93 14.46 -6.04
N HIS A 166 5.92 13.60 -5.89
CA HIS A 166 4.82 13.42 -6.83
C HIS A 166 3.49 13.78 -6.17
N TYR A 167 2.57 14.37 -6.94
CA TYR A 167 1.30 14.89 -6.45
C TYR A 167 0.16 14.58 -7.41
N CYS A 168 -0.94 14.05 -6.89
CA CYS A 168 -2.12 13.79 -7.72
C CYS A 168 -2.86 15.07 -8.16
N SER A 169 -2.51 16.24 -7.61
CA SER A 169 -3.08 17.54 -7.98
C SER A 169 -2.25 18.70 -7.42
N GLU A 170 -2.42 19.90 -7.99
CA GLU A 170 -1.74 21.12 -7.49
C GLU A 170 -2.10 21.42 -6.04
N GLU A 171 -3.32 21.13 -5.61
CA GLU A 171 -3.73 21.41 -4.24
C GLU A 171 -3.07 20.47 -3.24
N CYS A 172 -2.77 19.22 -3.63
CA CYS A 172 -1.94 18.34 -2.80
C CYS A 172 -0.50 18.85 -2.73
N GLN A 173 0.03 19.39 -3.83
CA GLN A 173 1.35 20.04 -3.84
C GLN A 173 1.38 21.26 -2.91
N LYS A 174 0.38 22.15 -3.01
CA LYS A 174 0.24 23.34 -2.15
C LYS A 174 0.12 22.98 -0.67
N ASP A 175 -0.62 21.91 -0.33
CA ASP A 175 -0.76 21.47 1.06
C ASP A 175 0.51 20.90 1.67
N ASP A 176 1.29 20.19 0.85
CA ASP A 176 2.56 19.59 1.22
C ASP A 176 3.69 20.64 1.23
N TRP A 177 3.50 21.78 0.56
CA TRP A 177 4.43 22.90 0.53
C TRP A 177 4.39 23.73 1.81
N LYS A 178 4.77 23.11 2.92
CA LYS A 178 4.94 23.74 4.23
C LYS A 178 6.34 23.47 4.75
N SER A 179 6.86 24.34 5.60
CA SER A 179 8.24 24.26 6.09
C SER A 179 8.51 22.98 6.88
N GLN A 180 7.52 22.44 7.59
CA GLN A 180 7.59 21.14 8.28
C GLN A 180 7.44 19.91 7.36
N TYR A 181 7.11 20.14 6.09
CA TYR A 181 6.90 19.12 5.07
C TYR A 181 7.84 19.40 3.88
N HIS A 182 7.34 19.36 2.64
CA HIS A 182 8.20 19.39 1.47
C HIS A 182 9.04 20.66 1.31
N GLN A 183 8.54 21.84 1.73
CA GLN A 183 9.29 23.09 1.56
C GLN A 183 10.64 23.04 2.30
N GLY A 184 10.69 22.47 3.51
CA GLY A 184 11.93 22.33 4.29
C GLY A 184 12.87 21.24 3.79
N GLU A 185 12.44 20.45 2.81
CA GLU A 185 13.15 19.27 2.28
C GLU A 185 13.54 19.41 0.82
N CYS A 186 12.91 20.33 0.09
CA CYS A 186 13.03 20.41 -1.36
C CYS A 186 14.49 20.61 -1.78
N GLN A 187 15.22 21.49 -1.11
CA GLN A 187 16.64 21.71 -1.36
C GLN A 187 17.47 20.45 -1.07
N LEU A 188 17.24 19.78 0.06
CA LEU A 188 17.97 18.54 0.39
C LEU A 188 17.74 17.45 -0.66
N LEU A 189 16.50 17.28 -1.12
CA LEU A 189 16.19 16.32 -2.18
C LEU A 189 16.85 16.71 -3.51
N GLN A 190 16.92 18.00 -3.82
CA GLN A 190 17.61 18.50 -5.01
C GLN A 190 19.12 18.22 -4.94
N ASP A 191 19.70 18.29 -3.75
CA ASP A 191 21.13 18.04 -3.50
C ASP A 191 21.46 16.55 -3.36
N GLY A 192 20.48 15.65 -3.49
CA GLY A 192 20.67 14.19 -3.34
C GLY A 192 20.67 13.69 -1.89
N ASN A 193 20.39 14.56 -0.91
CA ASN A 193 20.36 14.26 0.52
C ASN A 193 19.02 13.63 0.95
N ALA A 194 18.64 12.54 0.27
CA ALA A 194 17.37 11.85 0.49
C ALA A 194 17.32 11.13 1.85
N TYR A 195 18.47 10.66 2.33
CA TYR A 195 18.57 10.02 3.64
C TYR A 195 18.32 11.02 4.78
N GLU A 196 18.84 12.24 4.69
CA GLU A 196 18.64 13.30 5.70
C GLU A 196 17.16 13.67 5.82
N VAL A 197 16.46 13.70 4.68
CA VAL A 197 15.01 13.89 4.63
C VAL A 197 14.28 12.74 5.31
N GLU A 198 14.66 11.50 5.02
CA GLU A 198 14.08 10.33 5.66
C GLU A 198 14.38 10.28 7.16
N ALA A 199 15.60 10.60 7.60
CA ALA A 199 15.97 10.63 9.01
C ALA A 199 15.16 11.68 9.81
N ARG A 200 14.80 12.80 9.18
CA ARG A 200 13.97 13.86 9.79
C ARG A 200 12.51 13.45 9.92
N ARG A 201 11.92 12.86 8.87
CA ARG A 201 10.47 12.58 8.83
C ARG A 201 10.08 11.15 9.15
N LYS A 202 11.02 10.20 9.07
CA LYS A 202 10.83 8.78 9.37
C LYS A 202 9.64 8.18 8.63
N LEU A 203 9.46 8.57 7.35
CA LEU A 203 8.29 8.20 6.54
C LEU A 203 8.32 6.73 6.13
N HIS A 204 9.50 6.14 6.09
CA HIS A 204 9.70 4.70 5.94
C HIS A 204 9.28 3.96 7.22
N ASN A 205 8.74 2.76 7.04
CA ASN A 205 8.34 1.89 8.13
C ASN A 205 8.98 0.51 7.91
N ASN A 206 10.09 0.23 8.59
CA ASN A 206 10.74 -1.08 8.56
C ASN A 206 9.79 -2.20 9.05
N GLY A 207 8.86 -1.89 9.95
CA GLY A 207 7.80 -2.77 10.44
C GLY A 207 6.56 -2.85 9.54
N TRP A 208 6.61 -2.36 8.29
CA TRP A 208 5.44 -2.30 7.41
C TRP A 208 4.75 -3.67 7.25
N TYR A 209 5.53 -4.75 7.11
CA TYR A 209 4.96 -6.11 6.97
C TYR A 209 4.16 -6.52 8.21
N PHE A 210 4.57 -6.08 9.41
CA PHE A 210 3.85 -6.38 10.63
C PHE A 210 2.61 -5.50 10.77
N ASP A 211 2.70 -4.21 10.44
CA ASP A 211 1.58 -3.28 10.56
C ASP A 211 0.48 -3.51 9.51
N TYR A 212 0.90 -3.83 8.28
CA TYR A 212 0.05 -3.94 7.10
C TYR A 212 -0.02 -5.36 6.53
N GLY A 213 0.58 -6.35 7.18
CA GLY A 213 0.37 -7.76 6.90
C GLY A 213 -0.95 -8.29 7.48
N PRO A 214 -1.29 -9.57 7.22
CA PRO A 214 -2.54 -10.19 7.67
C PRO A 214 -2.79 -10.07 9.19
N GLU A 215 -1.73 -10.16 9.99
CA GLU A 215 -1.77 -10.08 11.46
C GLU A 215 -1.68 -8.63 11.98
N GLY A 216 -1.51 -7.66 11.09
CA GLY A 216 -1.25 -6.28 11.43
C GLY A 216 -2.46 -5.53 11.94
N HIS A 217 -2.23 -4.66 12.92
CA HIS A 217 -3.28 -3.84 13.52
C HIS A 217 -4.02 -3.01 12.47
N GLN A 218 -3.31 -2.52 11.45
CA GLN A 218 -3.93 -1.70 10.40
C GLN A 218 -4.81 -2.54 9.47
N ILE A 219 -4.52 -3.82 9.26
CA ILE A 219 -5.34 -4.71 8.43
C ILE A 219 -6.53 -5.23 9.23
N LEU A 220 -6.29 -5.73 10.45
CA LEU A 220 -7.36 -6.27 11.30
C LEU A 220 -8.43 -5.23 11.62
N ARG A 221 -8.05 -3.96 11.89
CA ARG A 221 -9.02 -2.89 12.18
C ARG A 221 -9.75 -2.36 10.98
N LYS A 222 -9.20 -2.55 9.78
CA LYS A 222 -9.78 -1.96 8.58
C LYS A 222 -10.67 -2.98 7.92
N ASP A 223 -11.85 -2.49 7.60
CA ASP A 223 -12.75 -3.18 6.72
C ASP A 223 -12.13 -3.17 5.31
N THR A 224 -11.66 -4.32 4.86
CA THR A 224 -11.26 -4.51 3.47
C THR A 224 -12.23 -5.50 2.84
N GLY A 225 -12.40 -5.43 1.52
CA GLY A 225 -13.33 -6.32 0.85
C GLY A 225 -14.69 -5.70 0.47
N PRO A 226 -15.70 -6.55 0.26
CA PRO A 226 -16.99 -6.17 -0.35
C PRO A 226 -17.76 -5.07 0.38
N HIS A 227 -17.77 -5.06 1.72
CA HIS A 227 -18.51 -4.06 2.48
C HIS A 227 -17.97 -2.64 2.24
N THR A 228 -16.64 -2.46 2.26
CA THR A 228 -16.05 -1.14 2.01
C THR A 228 -16.27 -0.68 0.57
N TYR A 229 -16.21 -1.61 -0.39
CA TYR A 229 -16.56 -1.33 -1.78
C TYR A 229 -18.02 -0.89 -1.92
N GLU A 230 -18.97 -1.63 -1.34
CA GLU A 230 -20.40 -1.27 -1.36
C GLU A 230 -20.64 0.09 -0.70
N ARG A 231 -20.04 0.33 0.48
CA ARG A 231 -20.12 1.64 1.14
C ARG A 231 -19.60 2.75 0.24
N ALA A 232 -18.50 2.53 -0.49
CA ALA A 232 -17.97 3.51 -1.44
C ALA A 232 -18.92 3.74 -2.62
N MET A 233 -19.56 2.70 -3.15
CA MET A 233 -20.61 2.79 -4.17
C MET A 233 -21.82 3.59 -3.66
N TYR A 234 -22.30 3.28 -2.46
CA TYR A 234 -23.45 3.94 -1.83
C TYR A 234 -23.18 5.41 -1.50
N THR A 235 -21.99 5.73 -0.99
CA THR A 235 -21.59 7.10 -0.67
C THR A 235 -21.03 7.88 -1.87
N SER A 236 -20.93 7.24 -3.05
CA SER A 236 -20.26 7.82 -4.23
C SER A 236 -18.84 8.32 -3.93
N SER A 237 -18.09 7.56 -3.14
CA SER A 237 -16.69 7.85 -2.83
C SER A 237 -15.80 7.57 -4.04
N VAL A 238 -15.84 8.46 -5.04
CA VAL A 238 -15.08 8.34 -6.30
C VAL A 238 -13.59 8.14 -6.06
N GLY A 239 -13.05 8.80 -5.04
CA GLY A 239 -11.64 8.68 -4.70
C GLY A 239 -11.27 7.27 -4.22
N TYR A 240 -12.17 6.58 -3.52
CA TYR A 240 -11.95 5.20 -3.12
C TYR A 240 -12.18 4.24 -4.28
N LEU A 241 -13.22 4.48 -5.09
CA LEU A 241 -13.54 3.62 -6.23
C LEU A 241 -12.45 3.64 -7.31
N ALA A 242 -11.88 4.82 -7.59
CA ALA A 242 -10.82 4.97 -8.60
C ALA A 242 -9.44 4.54 -8.09
N TYR A 243 -9.05 4.97 -6.88
CA TYR A 243 -7.67 4.82 -6.40
C TYR A 243 -7.50 3.71 -5.35
N GLY A 244 -8.60 3.17 -4.83
CA GLY A 244 -8.58 2.22 -3.72
C GLY A 244 -8.17 2.86 -2.41
N ARG A 245 -7.59 2.02 -1.55
CA ARG A 245 -7.09 2.43 -0.24
C ARG A 245 -5.87 3.33 -0.40
N ARG A 246 -5.86 4.42 0.37
CA ARG A 246 -4.74 5.35 0.48
C ARG A 246 -3.82 4.97 1.62
N TYR A 247 -2.56 5.31 1.48
CA TYR A 247 -1.52 5.14 2.49
C TYR A 247 -0.82 6.48 2.69
N PRO A 248 -1.52 7.50 3.26
CA PRO A 248 -0.89 8.79 3.49
C PRO A 248 0.31 8.63 4.44
N PRO A 249 1.32 9.50 4.32
CA PRO A 249 2.39 9.55 5.30
C PRO A 249 1.82 9.75 6.71
N HIS A 250 2.45 9.12 7.70
CA HIS A 250 1.90 9.04 9.05
C HIS A 250 1.84 10.40 9.78
N ASP A 251 2.61 11.37 9.33
CA ASP A 251 2.70 12.74 9.85
C ASP A 251 1.93 13.78 9.02
N VAL A 252 1.27 13.35 7.94
CA VAL A 252 0.31 14.18 7.20
C VAL A 252 -1.04 14.11 7.88
N VAL A 253 -1.50 15.26 8.38
CA VAL A 253 -2.85 15.39 8.93
C VAL A 253 -3.87 15.35 7.77
N PRO A 254 -4.83 14.41 7.77
CA PRO A 254 -5.85 14.37 6.74
C PRO A 254 -6.63 15.70 6.68
N PRO A 255 -7.03 16.18 5.50
CA PRO A 255 -7.82 17.40 5.39
C PRO A 255 -9.15 17.22 6.14
N ARG A 256 -9.49 18.20 6.99
CA ARG A 256 -10.71 18.18 7.82
C ARG A 256 -12.01 18.08 7.01
N ARG A 257 -11.99 18.54 5.75
CA ARG A 257 -13.14 18.48 4.84
C ARG A 257 -12.76 17.77 3.54
N PRO A 258 -13.61 16.88 3.01
CA PRO A 258 -13.45 16.36 1.66
C PRO A 258 -13.40 17.53 0.67
N ARG A 259 -12.42 17.53 -0.22
CA ARG A 259 -12.29 18.59 -1.22
C ARG A 259 -13.32 18.40 -2.33
N PRO A 260 -13.93 19.48 -2.83
CA PRO A 260 -14.70 19.41 -4.06
C PRO A 260 -13.76 18.94 -5.18
N HIS A 261 -14.25 18.01 -6.01
CA HIS A 261 -13.49 17.54 -7.16
C HIS A 261 -13.43 18.61 -8.25
N PRO A 262 -12.34 18.67 -9.04
CA PRO A 262 -12.22 19.60 -10.17
C PRO A 262 -13.38 19.45 -11.18
N LEU A 263 -13.48 20.47 -12.04
CA LEU A 263 -14.52 20.81 -13.02
C LEU A 263 -15.44 19.68 -13.54
N PRO A 264 -16.71 19.99 -13.88
CA PRO A 264 -17.61 19.04 -14.51
C PRO A 264 -16.98 18.41 -15.77
N ARG A 265 -17.17 17.10 -15.92
CA ARG A 265 -16.88 16.34 -17.15
C ARG A 265 -18.20 16.08 -17.87
N ASP A 266 -18.18 16.15 -19.19
CA ASP A 266 -19.34 15.86 -20.04
C ASP A 266 -19.44 14.37 -20.45
N ASP A 267 -18.53 13.53 -19.97
CA ASP A 267 -18.45 12.10 -20.30
C ASP A 267 -19.32 11.19 -19.40
N GLY A 268 -20.16 11.77 -18.56
CA GLY A 268 -21.08 11.06 -17.68
C GLY A 268 -20.45 10.44 -16.42
N TYR A 269 -19.13 10.53 -16.24
CA TYR A 269 -18.50 10.07 -15.00
C TYR A 269 -18.69 11.08 -13.86
N PRO A 270 -18.79 10.61 -12.60
CA PRO A 270 -18.78 11.52 -11.47
C PRO A 270 -17.47 12.33 -11.41
N ARG A 271 -17.58 13.61 -10.99
CA ARG A 271 -16.42 14.52 -10.93
C ARG A 271 -15.25 13.91 -10.16
N GLY A 272 -14.06 13.93 -10.75
CA GLY A 272 -12.83 13.39 -10.16
C GLY A 272 -12.71 11.86 -10.18
N PHE A 273 -13.66 11.15 -10.78
CA PHE A 273 -13.51 9.72 -11.05
C PHE A 273 -12.56 9.50 -12.23
N LEU A 274 -11.69 8.52 -12.09
CA LEU A 274 -10.88 7.98 -13.17
C LEU A 274 -11.36 6.54 -13.43
N PRO A 275 -11.47 6.13 -14.71
CA PRO A 275 -11.77 4.75 -15.05
C PRO A 275 -10.84 3.78 -14.31
N THR A 276 -11.41 2.69 -13.81
CA THR A 276 -10.68 1.65 -13.08
C THR A 276 -9.94 0.71 -14.03
N GLY A 277 -10.22 0.79 -15.33
CA GLY A 277 -9.72 -0.15 -16.33
C GLY A 277 -10.55 -1.43 -16.40
N TYR A 278 -11.73 -1.45 -15.75
CA TYR A 278 -12.72 -2.52 -15.78
C TYR A 278 -14.03 -1.95 -16.34
N ALA A 279 -14.27 -2.13 -17.64
CA ALA A 279 -15.39 -1.52 -18.36
C ALA A 279 -16.75 -1.72 -17.66
N TRP A 280 -17.04 -2.94 -17.21
CA TRP A 280 -18.30 -3.26 -16.51
C TRP A 280 -18.47 -2.45 -15.20
N MET A 281 -17.38 -2.21 -14.47
CA MET A 281 -17.42 -1.47 -13.20
C MET A 281 -17.54 0.02 -13.46
N ASP A 282 -16.81 0.51 -14.45
CA ASP A 282 -16.84 1.91 -14.85
C ASP A 282 -18.24 2.29 -15.33
N GLU A 283 -18.90 1.44 -16.12
CA GLU A 283 -20.31 1.60 -16.52
C GLU A 283 -21.27 1.52 -15.32
N ALA A 284 -21.07 0.58 -14.39
CA ALA A 284 -21.88 0.51 -13.17
C ALA A 284 -21.77 1.81 -12.34
N ILE A 285 -20.56 2.37 -12.22
CA ILE A 285 -20.31 3.62 -11.50
C ILE A 285 -20.96 4.81 -12.21
N LYS A 286 -20.84 4.90 -13.54
CA LYS A 286 -21.56 5.91 -14.34
C LYS A 286 -23.06 5.82 -14.12
N HIS A 287 -23.63 4.63 -14.29
CA HIS A 287 -25.07 4.41 -14.17
C HIS A 287 -25.59 4.82 -12.78
N MET A 288 -24.92 4.40 -11.70
CA MET A 288 -25.27 4.83 -10.35
C MET A 288 -25.14 6.34 -10.15
N HIS A 289 -24.15 6.99 -10.77
CA HIS A 289 -24.00 8.44 -10.67
C HIS A 289 -25.16 9.18 -11.34
N VAL A 290 -25.57 8.74 -12.54
CA VAL A 290 -26.73 9.28 -13.25
C VAL A 290 -28.00 9.12 -12.42
N LEU A 291 -28.25 7.92 -11.86
CA LEU A 291 -29.41 7.67 -10.98
C LEU A 291 -29.44 8.59 -9.76
N LYS A 292 -28.28 8.90 -9.15
CA LYS A 292 -28.16 9.82 -8.01
C LYS A 292 -28.48 11.27 -8.37
N ARG A 293 -28.12 11.73 -9.57
CA ARG A 293 -28.41 13.10 -10.02
C ARG A 293 -29.86 13.30 -10.40
N GLY A 294 -30.53 12.29 -10.95
CA GLY A 294 -31.90 12.38 -11.45
C GLY A 294 -33.01 12.45 -10.39
N SER A 295 -32.71 12.77 -9.12
CA SER A 295 -33.66 12.75 -7.99
C SER A 295 -34.39 11.42 -7.75
N SER A 296 -34.00 10.34 -8.42
CA SER A 296 -34.55 9.00 -8.22
C SER A 296 -33.92 8.32 -6.99
N SER A 297 -33.88 9.05 -5.86
CA SER A 297 -33.38 8.56 -4.57
C SER A 297 -34.10 7.28 -4.12
N ARG A 298 -35.31 7.03 -4.61
CA ARG A 298 -36.13 5.88 -4.26
C ARG A 298 -35.49 4.56 -4.71
N VAL A 299 -34.97 4.51 -5.95
CA VAL A 299 -34.27 3.33 -6.49
C VAL A 299 -33.03 2.96 -5.66
N LEU A 300 -32.30 3.97 -5.14
CA LEU A 300 -31.11 3.74 -4.33
C LEU A 300 -31.42 3.29 -2.90
N ARG A 301 -32.60 3.63 -2.36
CA ARG A 301 -33.06 3.12 -1.06
C ARG A 301 -33.52 1.67 -1.17
N GLU A 302 -33.96 1.26 -2.35
CA GLU A 302 -34.45 -0.10 -2.64
C GLU A 302 -33.35 -1.06 -3.10
N LEU A 303 -32.14 -0.58 -3.42
CA LEU A 303 -31.00 -1.45 -3.64
C LEU A 303 -30.75 -2.27 -2.35
N PRO A 304 -30.84 -3.61 -2.41
CA PRO A 304 -30.60 -4.45 -1.25
C PRO A 304 -29.18 -4.16 -0.74
N LYS A 305 -29.04 -3.90 0.56
CA LYS A 305 -27.72 -3.96 1.21
C LYS A 305 -27.15 -5.34 0.94
N MET A 306 -26.18 -5.44 0.04
CA MET A 306 -25.62 -6.71 -0.40
C MET A 306 -24.69 -7.31 0.66
N TYR A 307 -24.04 -6.48 1.48
CA TYR A 307 -23.07 -6.95 2.46
C TYR A 307 -23.27 -6.25 3.81
N PRO A 308 -23.95 -6.87 4.80
CA PRO A 308 -24.37 -6.12 5.97
C PRO A 308 -23.40 -6.11 7.17
N VAL A 309 -22.18 -6.67 7.08
CA VAL A 309 -21.28 -6.66 8.25
C VAL A 309 -19.84 -6.32 7.86
N SER A 310 -19.32 -5.28 8.48
CA SER A 310 -17.91 -4.93 8.44
C SER A 310 -17.04 -6.10 8.89
N GLN A 311 -15.96 -6.37 8.16
CA GLN A 311 -15.00 -7.42 8.53
C GLN A 311 -13.90 -6.91 9.46
N ALA A 312 -13.99 -5.64 9.87
CA ALA A 312 -13.10 -5.05 10.84
C ALA A 312 -13.22 -5.76 12.20
N VAL A 313 -12.07 -6.13 12.76
CA VAL A 313 -11.95 -6.52 14.16
C VAL A 313 -11.99 -5.25 15.00
N ARG A 314 -12.78 -5.24 16.09
CA ARG A 314 -12.83 -4.07 16.97
C ARG A 314 -11.47 -3.91 17.64
N ALA A 315 -11.05 -2.66 17.88
CA ALA A 315 -9.74 -2.39 18.45
C ALA A 315 -9.50 -3.08 19.81
N ILE A 316 -10.55 -3.22 20.63
CA ILE A 316 -10.49 -3.91 21.93
C ILE A 316 -10.31 -5.43 21.81
N ASP A 317 -10.70 -6.02 20.68
CA ASP A 317 -10.57 -7.46 20.45
C ASP A 317 -9.20 -7.81 19.84
N ILE A 318 -8.37 -6.83 19.47
CA ILE A 318 -7.04 -7.05 18.92
C ILE A 318 -6.05 -7.12 20.09
N PRO A 319 -5.39 -8.27 20.31
CA PRO A 319 -4.38 -8.42 21.35
C PRO A 319 -3.32 -7.32 21.24
N PRO A 320 -2.98 -6.62 22.34
CA PRO A 320 -1.94 -5.60 22.31
C PRO A 320 -0.60 -6.24 21.97
N PHE A 321 0.21 -5.56 21.18
CA PHE A 321 1.60 -5.95 20.92
C PHE A 321 2.50 -5.09 21.81
N PRO A 322 2.99 -5.60 22.95
CA PRO A 322 3.65 -4.76 23.94
C PRO A 322 4.94 -4.15 23.38
N PRO A 323 5.28 -2.90 23.75
CA PRO A 323 6.54 -2.29 23.37
C PRO A 323 7.72 -3.03 24.01
N LEU A 324 8.89 -2.96 23.38
CA LEU A 324 10.13 -3.46 24.00
C LEU A 324 10.50 -2.58 25.20
N PRO A 325 11.18 -3.13 26.22
CA PRO A 325 11.72 -2.36 27.33
C PRO A 325 12.66 -1.24 26.83
N GLN A 326 12.54 -0.05 27.42
CA GLN A 326 13.48 1.04 27.15
C GLN A 326 14.84 0.69 27.76
N THR A 327 15.89 0.68 26.94
CA THR A 327 17.24 0.29 27.35
C THR A 327 18.23 1.32 26.85
N ASP A 328 19.08 1.81 27.75
CA ASP A 328 20.09 2.82 27.42
C ASP A 328 21.04 2.32 26.33
N GLY A 329 21.31 3.20 25.36
CA GLY A 329 22.20 2.92 24.21
C GLY A 329 21.61 2.02 23.13
N PHE A 330 20.40 1.46 23.32
CA PHE A 330 19.72 0.70 22.28
C PHE A 330 18.93 1.64 21.34
N VAL A 331 19.16 1.52 20.04
CA VAL A 331 18.44 2.27 19.01
C VAL A 331 17.62 1.30 18.16
N PRO A 332 16.28 1.37 18.21
CA PRO A 332 15.42 0.50 17.41
C PRO A 332 15.53 0.84 15.93
N THR A 333 15.48 -0.20 15.10
CA THR A 333 15.37 -0.12 13.64
C THR A 333 13.95 0.18 13.19
N GLY A 334 12.94 -0.11 14.01
CA GLY A 334 11.53 0.00 13.66
C GLY A 334 10.94 -1.29 13.08
N ASP A 335 11.74 -2.32 12.81
CA ASP A 335 11.25 -3.68 12.58
C ASP A 335 11.04 -4.36 13.95
N PRO A 336 9.80 -4.71 14.31
CA PRO A 336 9.50 -5.17 15.67
C PRO A 336 10.14 -6.50 16.06
N PHE A 337 10.41 -7.39 15.10
CA PHE A 337 11.03 -8.70 15.37
C PHE A 337 12.55 -8.62 15.32
N LEU A 338 13.12 -7.84 14.40
CA LEU A 338 14.55 -7.58 14.41
C LEU A 338 14.96 -6.79 15.66
N ASP A 339 14.17 -5.79 16.06
CA ASP A 339 14.45 -5.00 17.27
C ASP A 339 14.44 -5.86 18.54
N GLU A 340 13.57 -6.87 18.59
CA GLU A 340 13.52 -7.83 19.69
C GLU A 340 14.80 -8.66 19.77
N GLN A 341 15.28 -9.18 18.64
CA GLN A 341 16.54 -9.90 18.55
C GLN A 341 17.72 -9.01 18.94
N LEU A 342 17.82 -7.81 18.34
CA LEU A 342 18.92 -6.87 18.57
C LEU A 342 18.96 -6.39 20.02
N LEU A 343 17.81 -6.19 20.66
CA LEU A 343 17.74 -5.85 22.08
C LEU A 343 18.20 -7.03 22.95
N GLY A 344 17.82 -8.26 22.60
CA GLY A 344 18.31 -9.47 23.25
C GLY A 344 19.83 -9.56 23.21
N GLU A 345 20.43 -9.37 22.02
CA GLU A 345 21.89 -9.35 21.86
C GLU A 345 22.56 -8.23 22.67
N HIS A 346 21.96 -7.04 22.71
CA HIS A 346 22.45 -5.91 23.50
C HIS A 346 22.42 -6.20 25.00
N LEU A 347 21.31 -6.72 25.53
CA LEU A 347 21.16 -7.05 26.95
C LEU A 347 21.99 -8.27 27.38
N CYS A 348 22.31 -9.18 26.46
CA CYS A 348 23.27 -10.24 26.71
C CYS A 348 24.69 -9.69 26.93
N LYS A 349 25.08 -8.66 26.17
CA LYS A 349 26.41 -8.05 26.27
C LYS A 349 26.55 -7.02 27.39
N HIS A 350 25.49 -6.25 27.65
CA HIS A 350 25.56 -5.04 28.48
C HIS A 350 24.52 -5.00 29.60
N GLY A 351 23.51 -5.89 29.58
CA GLY A 351 22.37 -5.82 30.47
C GLY A 351 22.54 -6.54 31.81
N MET A 352 21.74 -6.15 32.78
CA MET A 352 21.55 -6.87 34.04
C MET A 352 20.60 -8.07 33.86
N ALA A 353 20.65 -9.04 34.79
CA ALA A 353 19.74 -10.19 34.78
C ALA A 353 18.26 -9.77 34.83
N ALA A 354 17.92 -8.71 35.59
CA ALA A 354 16.58 -8.18 35.67
C ALA A 354 16.05 -7.67 34.31
N GLN A 355 16.89 -6.95 33.54
CA GLN A 355 16.51 -6.44 32.22
C GLN A 355 16.29 -7.57 31.21
N ARG A 356 17.11 -8.64 31.28
CA ARG A 356 16.90 -9.84 30.44
C ARG A 356 15.59 -10.56 30.79
N GLY A 357 15.27 -10.70 32.08
CA GLY A 357 14.00 -11.29 32.52
C GLY A 357 12.77 -10.46 32.12
N GLU A 358 12.89 -9.13 32.14
CA GLU A 358 11.87 -8.23 31.62
C GLU A 358 11.66 -8.42 30.12
N LEU A 359 12.75 -8.45 29.32
CA LEU A 359 12.67 -8.72 27.89
C LEU A 359 12.00 -10.06 27.62
N GLU A 360 12.40 -11.14 28.31
CA GLU A 360 11.81 -12.46 28.14
C GLU A 360 10.29 -12.45 28.39
N THR A 361 9.84 -11.73 29.42
CA THR A 361 8.41 -11.55 29.71
C THR A 361 7.69 -10.86 28.56
N VAL A 362 8.27 -9.79 28.00
CA VAL A 362 7.72 -9.06 26.86
C VAL A 362 7.68 -9.92 25.59
N VAL A 363 8.75 -10.67 25.30
CA VAL A 363 8.83 -11.59 24.14
C VAL A 363 7.74 -12.66 24.21
N ASN A 364 7.54 -13.26 25.39
CA ASN A 364 6.48 -14.25 25.59
C ASN A 364 5.09 -13.64 25.32
N ALA A 365 4.81 -12.45 25.86
CA ALA A 365 3.56 -11.74 25.62
C ALA A 365 3.36 -11.34 24.14
N ARG A 366 4.43 -10.94 23.44
CA ARG A 366 4.41 -10.66 22.00
C ARG A 366 4.05 -11.90 21.18
N ARG A 367 4.67 -13.04 21.48
CA ARG A 367 4.39 -14.32 20.83
C ARG A 367 2.91 -14.70 20.98
N GLU A 368 2.36 -14.58 22.18
CA GLU A 368 0.93 -14.83 22.43
C GLU A 368 0.02 -13.89 21.64
N SER A 369 0.37 -12.59 21.60
CA SER A 369 -0.35 -11.59 20.79
C SER A 369 -0.32 -11.94 19.30
N VAL A 370 0.84 -12.32 18.75
CA VAL A 370 0.98 -12.71 17.34
C VAL A 370 0.09 -13.92 17.02
N GLU A 371 0.11 -14.96 17.85
CA GLU A 371 -0.72 -16.14 17.63
C GLU A 371 -2.22 -15.84 17.71
N ALA A 372 -2.63 -14.98 18.65
CA ALA A 372 -4.01 -14.55 18.73
C ALA A 372 -4.43 -13.68 17.53
N ARG A 373 -3.54 -12.83 17.00
CA ARG A 373 -3.78 -12.05 15.78
C ARG A 373 -3.87 -12.92 14.53
N LYS A 374 -3.05 -13.98 14.41
CA LYS A 374 -3.18 -14.98 13.33
C LYS A 374 -4.56 -15.62 13.32
N ARG A 375 -5.08 -16.01 14.50
CA ARG A 375 -6.45 -16.55 14.61
C ARG A 375 -7.50 -15.56 14.13
N LEU A 376 -7.37 -14.28 14.50
CA LEU A 376 -8.28 -13.22 14.03
C LEU A 376 -8.20 -12.99 12.53
N ALA A 377 -7.00 -13.05 11.94
CA ALA A 377 -6.78 -12.93 10.50
C ALA A 377 -7.51 -14.06 9.74
N VAL A 378 -7.33 -15.32 10.17
CA VAL A 378 -8.02 -16.48 9.58
C VAL A 378 -9.55 -16.35 9.71
N GLN A 379 -10.06 -15.97 10.88
CA GLN A 379 -11.51 -15.75 11.07
C GLN A 379 -12.06 -14.65 10.16
N ARG A 380 -11.27 -13.60 9.92
CA ARG A 380 -11.61 -12.53 8.99
C ARG A 380 -11.65 -13.05 7.55
N GLU A 381 -10.64 -13.78 7.10
CA GLU A 381 -10.61 -14.40 5.76
C GLU A 381 -11.79 -15.34 5.52
N VAL A 382 -12.18 -16.16 6.50
CA VAL A 382 -13.36 -17.04 6.40
C VAL A 382 -14.64 -16.23 6.26
N ARG A 383 -14.79 -15.11 7.01
CA ARG A 383 -15.93 -14.20 6.86
C ARG A 383 -15.94 -13.52 5.49
N THR A 384 -14.76 -13.15 4.97
CA THR A 384 -14.61 -12.60 3.61
C THR A 384 -15.04 -13.59 2.55
N ALA A 385 -14.55 -14.83 2.62
CA ALA A 385 -14.91 -15.90 1.71
C ALA A 385 -16.43 -16.13 1.67
N LYS A 386 -17.06 -16.27 2.84
CA LYS A 386 -18.51 -16.47 2.95
C LYS A 386 -19.31 -15.29 2.40
N ALA A 387 -18.84 -14.06 2.61
CA ALA A 387 -19.49 -12.86 2.08
C ALA A 387 -19.42 -12.82 0.54
N ILE A 388 -18.28 -13.20 -0.05
CA ILE A 388 -18.11 -13.30 -1.50
C ILE A 388 -19.01 -14.40 -2.07
N GLU A 389 -18.97 -15.61 -1.51
CA GLU A 389 -19.79 -16.74 -1.96
C GLU A 389 -21.30 -16.42 -1.92
N ALA A 390 -21.76 -15.75 -0.86
CA ALA A 390 -23.15 -15.34 -0.72
C ALA A 390 -23.58 -14.32 -1.80
N ALA A 391 -22.65 -13.53 -2.32
CA ALA A 391 -22.93 -12.56 -3.37
C ALA A 391 -22.83 -13.13 -4.79
N GLU A 392 -22.00 -14.15 -5.00
CA GLU A 392 -21.90 -14.86 -6.28
C GLU A 392 -23.09 -15.78 -6.53
N LYS A 393 -23.75 -16.28 -5.48
CA LYS A 393 -24.98 -17.07 -5.62
C LYS A 393 -26.03 -16.25 -6.37
N PRO A 394 -26.40 -16.62 -7.62
CA PRO A 394 -27.37 -15.87 -8.39
C PRO A 394 -28.66 -15.84 -7.59
N LYS A 395 -29.11 -14.64 -7.21
CA LYS A 395 -30.45 -14.48 -6.67
C LYS A 395 -31.38 -14.98 -7.76
N ARG A 396 -32.00 -16.14 -7.56
CA ARG A 396 -33.18 -16.54 -8.33
C ARG A 396 -34.21 -15.45 -8.03
N TYR A 397 -34.19 -14.39 -8.83
CA TYR A 397 -35.34 -13.53 -8.96
C TYR A 397 -36.42 -14.47 -9.48
N THR A 398 -37.21 -15.01 -8.56
CA THR A 398 -38.51 -15.56 -8.90
C THR A 398 -39.17 -14.45 -9.68
N ARG A 399 -39.29 -14.63 -11.00
CA ARG A 399 -40.10 -13.75 -11.84
C ARG A 399 -41.45 -13.77 -11.18
N GLY A 400 -41.75 -12.75 -10.39
CA GLY A 400 -43.09 -12.52 -9.90
C GLY A 400 -43.93 -12.43 -11.15
N THR A 401 -44.76 -13.44 -11.36
CA THR A 401 -45.87 -13.36 -12.29
C THR A 401 -46.66 -12.13 -11.88
N CYS A 402 -46.50 -11.04 -12.63
CA CYS A 402 -47.45 -9.94 -12.60
C CYS A 402 -48.75 -10.55 -13.11
N VAL A 403 -49.68 -10.78 -12.19
CA VAL A 403 -51.07 -11.16 -12.48
C VAL A 403 -51.86 -9.87 -12.66
#